data_AF-A0ABC8J8Y2-F1
#
_entry.id   AF-A0ABC8J8Y2-F1
#
_cell.length_a   1.000
_cell.length_b   1.000
_cell.length_c   1.000
_cell.angle_alpha   90.00
_cell.angle_beta   90.00
_cell.angle_gamma   90.00
#
_symmetry.space_group_name_H-M   'P 1'
#
loop_
_entity.id
_entity.type
_entity.pdbx_description
1 polymer ?
#
loop_
_entity_poly.entity_id
_entity_poly.type
_entity_poly.pdbx_seq_one_letter_code
_entity_poly.pdbx_strand_id
1 'polypeptide(L)'
;MSLWDEKPSRKEMKKLKEHYDMLYFVCDAQYRIPSSCPCRGRIVNEVSTYPKDKDWLPGRGYFTSNEFKDDGLHFRQPWVIRVQEEISRLSKKVDEMPAEIAELKAHSPISVCLVFSLL
;
A
#
# COMPACT_ATOMS: atom_id res chain seq x y z
N MET A 1 -20.05 -23.08 -29.72
CA MET A 1 -18.83 -22.51 -29.12
C MET A 1 -19.28 -21.34 -28.29
N SER A 2 -19.13 -21.38 -26.97
CA SER A 2 -19.64 -20.31 -26.11
C SER A 2 -18.69 -19.11 -26.19
N LEU A 3 -19.23 -17.90 -26.02
CA LEU A 3 -18.48 -16.63 -26.03
C LEU A 3 -17.34 -16.58 -24.98
N TRP A 4 -17.29 -17.56 -24.07
CA TRP A 4 -16.31 -17.69 -23.00
C TRP A 4 -15.17 -18.67 -23.32
N ASP A 5 -15.22 -19.34 -24.48
CA ASP A 5 -14.19 -20.31 -24.91
C ASP A 5 -13.02 -19.67 -25.69
N GLU A 6 -13.17 -18.41 -26.12
CA GLU A 6 -12.10 -17.67 -26.80
C GLU A 6 -11.09 -17.14 -25.79
N LYS A 7 -9.89 -17.74 -25.77
CA LYS A 7 -8.79 -17.25 -24.94
C LYS A 7 -8.36 -15.87 -25.45
N PRO A 8 -8.33 -14.83 -24.58
CA PRO A 8 -7.87 -13.52 -24.97
C PRO A 8 -6.45 -13.58 -25.50
N SER A 9 -6.19 -12.84 -26.58
CA SER A 9 -4.86 -12.72 -27.16
C SER A 9 -3.86 -12.18 -26.15
N ARG A 10 -2.56 -12.41 -26.40
CA ARG A 10 -1.49 -11.83 -25.59
C ARG A 10 -1.59 -10.31 -25.45
N LYS A 11 -2.07 -9.62 -26.48
CA LYS A 11 -2.28 -8.16 -26.47
C LYS A 11 -3.40 -7.76 -25.53
N GLU A 12 -4.52 -8.49 -25.52
CA GLU A 12 -5.65 -8.24 -24.63
C GLU A 12 -5.28 -8.53 -23.18
N MET A 13 -4.58 -9.64 -22.92
CA MET A 13 -4.07 -9.95 -21.58
C MET A 13 -3.11 -8.89 -21.05
N LYS A 14 -2.24 -8.33 -21.91
CA LYS A 14 -1.35 -7.22 -21.54
C LYS A 14 -2.15 -5.98 -21.13
N LYS A 15 -3.15 -5.58 -21.92
CA LYS A 15 -4.01 -4.43 -21.60
C LYS A 15 -4.79 -4.64 -20.30
N LEU A 16 -5.32 -5.85 -20.09
CA LEU A 16 -6.04 -6.20 -18.88
C LEU A 16 -5.13 -6.10 -17.65
N LYS A 17 -3.89 -6.60 -17.75
CA LYS A 17 -2.89 -6.44 -16.69
C LYS A 17 -2.59 -4.97 -16.41
N GLU A 18 -2.39 -4.16 -17.46
CA GLU A 18 -2.12 -2.73 -17.31
C GLU A 18 -3.27 -1.99 -16.60
N HIS A 19 -4.52 -2.40 -16.86
CA HIS A 19 -5.70 -1.88 -16.17
C HIS A 19 -5.72 -2.28 -14.68
N TYR A 20 -5.47 -3.55 -14.36
CA TYR A 20 -5.41 -4.00 -12.96
C TYR A 20 -4.25 -3.37 -12.18
N ASP A 21 -3.08 -3.19 -12.80
CA ASP A 21 -1.95 -2.49 -12.18
C ASP A 21 -2.35 -1.05 -11.83
N MET A 22 -3.06 -0.37 -12.73
CA MET A 22 -3.57 0.99 -12.49
C MET A 22 -4.54 1.02 -11.30
N LEU A 23 -5.53 0.11 -11.27
CA LEU A 23 -6.46 0.00 -10.14
C LEU A 23 -5.74 -0.28 -8.83
N TYR A 24 -4.72 -1.13 -8.84
CA TYR A 24 -3.89 -1.42 -7.68
C TYR A 24 -3.20 -0.16 -7.16
N PHE A 25 -2.61 0.66 -8.04
CA PHE A 25 -1.98 1.93 -7.62
C PHE A 25 -2.98 2.92 -7.03
N VAL A 26 -4.21 2.95 -7.55
CA VAL A 26 -5.30 3.76 -6.96
C VAL A 26 -5.65 3.27 -5.56
N CYS A 27 -5.82 1.97 -5.37
CA CYS A 27 -6.09 1.40 -4.06
C CYS A 27 -4.93 1.64 -3.07
N ASP A 28 -3.69 1.43 -3.52
CA ASP A 28 -2.49 1.65 -2.70
C ASP A 28 -2.43 3.10 -2.19
N ALA A 29 -2.70 4.08 -3.05
CA ALA A 29 -2.73 5.49 -2.68
C ALA A 29 -3.93 5.92 -1.81
N GLN A 30 -5.00 5.12 -1.77
CA GLN A 30 -6.16 5.40 -0.93
C GLN A 30 -6.00 4.84 0.49
N TYR A 31 -5.36 3.69 0.62
CA TYR A 31 -5.30 2.94 1.89
C TYR A 31 -3.89 2.86 2.49
N ARG A 32 -2.86 3.28 1.76
CA ARG A 32 -1.45 3.21 2.16
C ARG A 32 -0.69 4.42 1.64
N ILE A 33 0.61 4.45 1.93
CA ILE A 33 1.54 5.39 1.31
C ILE A 33 1.69 5.00 -0.17
N PRO A 34 1.38 5.91 -1.11
CA PRO A 34 1.38 5.59 -2.54
C PRO A 34 2.77 5.16 -3.02
N SER A 35 2.88 3.94 -3.56
CA SER A 35 4.13 3.43 -4.14
C SER A 35 4.38 3.92 -5.58
N SER A 36 3.31 4.17 -6.35
CA SER A 36 3.36 4.61 -7.75
C SER A 36 2.12 5.41 -8.12
N CYS A 37 2.25 6.28 -9.13
CA CYS A 37 1.11 6.95 -9.76
C CYS A 37 0.41 6.01 -10.78
N PRO A 38 -0.91 6.16 -11.02
CA PRO A 38 -1.65 5.51 -12.12
C PRO A 38 -1.04 5.79 -13.49
N CYS A 39 -0.45 6.98 -13.63
CA CYS A 39 0.35 7.40 -14.77
C CYS A 39 1.68 6.63 -14.93
N ARG A 40 2.00 5.71 -14.01
CA ARG A 40 3.29 5.00 -13.88
C ARG A 40 4.48 5.91 -13.53
N GLY A 41 4.19 7.17 -13.21
CA GLY A 41 5.15 8.11 -12.65
C GLY A 41 5.61 7.68 -11.27
N ARG A 42 6.86 8.03 -10.96
CA ARG A 42 7.46 7.82 -9.64
C ARG A 42 6.84 8.81 -8.65
N ILE A 43 6.52 8.35 -7.45
CA ILE A 43 6.15 9.24 -6.35
C ILE A 43 7.40 9.85 -5.72
N VAL A 44 7.42 11.18 -5.59
CA VAL A 44 8.47 11.97 -4.95
C VAL A 44 7.92 12.68 -3.72
N ASN A 45 8.79 12.92 -2.74
CA ASN A 45 8.46 13.73 -1.58
C ASN A 45 8.67 15.20 -1.94
N GLU A 46 7.59 15.89 -2.27
CA GLU A 46 7.57 17.33 -2.54
C GLU A 46 7.43 18.09 -1.21
N VAL A 47 8.18 19.17 -1.04
CA VAL A 47 7.91 20.19 -0.03
C VAL A 47 7.35 21.39 -0.76
N SER A 48 6.08 21.73 -0.55
CA SER A 48 5.48 22.86 -1.25
C SER A 48 6.15 24.17 -0.87
N THR A 49 6.43 24.99 -1.88
CA THR A 49 6.89 26.37 -1.71
C THR A 49 5.73 27.37 -1.81
N TYR A 50 4.50 26.92 -2.09
CA TYR A 50 3.38 27.81 -2.35
C TYR A 50 2.68 28.23 -1.05
N PRO A 51 2.59 29.54 -0.74
CA PRO A 51 2.06 30.00 0.56
C PRO A 51 0.57 29.74 0.79
N LYS A 52 -0.22 29.46 -0.26
CA LYS A 52 -1.67 29.19 -0.13
C LYS A 52 -1.99 27.71 0.00
N ASP A 53 -1.01 26.82 -0.15
CA ASP A 53 -1.22 25.42 0.19
C ASP A 53 -1.50 25.38 1.70
N LYS A 54 -2.70 24.93 2.06
CA LYS A 54 -3.18 25.00 3.45
C LYS A 54 -2.53 23.89 4.25
N ASP A 55 -1.39 24.28 4.84
CA ASP A 55 -0.49 23.52 5.69
C ASP A 55 -1.03 23.36 7.11
N TRP A 56 -1.89 22.38 7.38
CA TRP A 56 -2.30 22.18 8.77
C TRP A 56 -1.13 21.72 9.68
N LEU A 57 0.05 21.37 9.13
CA LEU A 57 1.20 20.85 9.88
C LEU A 57 2.56 21.29 9.30
N PRO A 58 3.63 21.38 10.13
CA PRO A 58 4.96 21.79 9.70
C PRO A 58 5.51 20.89 8.59
N GLY A 59 5.99 21.50 7.50
CA GLY A 59 6.75 20.85 6.44
C GLY A 59 6.12 20.81 5.05
N ARG A 60 4.82 21.17 4.89
CA ARG A 60 4.08 21.19 3.60
C ARG A 60 4.41 20.01 2.68
N GLY A 61 4.56 18.83 3.27
CA GLY A 61 5.01 17.64 2.56
C GLY A 61 3.89 17.06 1.71
N TYR A 62 4.20 16.67 0.48
CA TYR A 62 3.31 15.96 -0.42
C TYR A 62 3.99 14.74 -1.01
N PHE A 63 3.21 13.68 -1.19
CA PHE A 63 3.53 12.60 -2.11
C PHE A 63 3.02 12.99 -3.49
N THR A 64 3.94 13.34 -4.39
CA THR A 64 3.60 13.90 -5.70
C THR A 64 4.17 13.04 -6.82
N SER A 65 3.45 12.88 -7.92
CA SER A 65 4.00 12.25 -9.12
C SER A 65 5.14 13.09 -9.71
N ASN A 66 6.23 12.46 -10.16
CA ASN A 66 7.35 13.16 -10.82
C ASN A 66 6.92 13.91 -12.09
N GLU A 67 5.89 13.41 -12.77
CA GLU A 67 5.28 14.03 -13.96
C GLU A 67 3.94 14.68 -13.62
N PHE A 68 3.80 15.23 -12.41
CA PHE A 68 2.53 15.77 -11.92
C PHE A 68 1.91 16.78 -12.91
N LYS A 69 0.66 16.50 -13.27
CA LYS A 69 -0.24 17.40 -13.97
C LYS A 69 -1.50 17.52 -13.13
N ASP A 70 -2.02 18.73 -12.98
CA ASP A 70 -3.29 18.95 -12.28
C ASP A 70 -4.48 18.55 -13.18
N ASP A 71 -4.52 17.27 -13.55
CA ASP A 71 -5.50 16.65 -14.44
C ASP A 71 -6.43 15.68 -13.70
N GLY A 72 -6.30 15.60 -12.38
CA GLY A 72 -7.04 14.69 -11.51
C GLY A 72 -6.59 13.23 -11.57
N LEU A 73 -5.66 12.87 -12.45
CA LEU A 73 -5.11 11.52 -12.59
C LEU A 73 -3.75 11.38 -11.90
N HIS A 74 -3.00 12.47 -11.78
CA HIS A 74 -1.72 12.47 -11.07
C HIS A 74 -1.93 12.69 -9.57
N PHE A 75 -1.24 11.90 -8.77
CA PHE A 75 -1.29 12.04 -7.32
C PHE A 75 -0.48 13.24 -6.85
N ARG A 76 -1.12 14.02 -5.97
CA ARG A 76 -0.50 14.98 -5.05
C ARG A 76 -1.25 14.89 -3.72
N GLN A 77 -0.76 14.03 -2.84
CA GLN A 77 -1.43 13.74 -1.57
C GLN A 77 -0.66 14.33 -0.39
N PRO A 78 -1.31 14.95 0.60
CA PRO A 78 -0.64 15.45 1.78
C PRO A 78 0.07 14.32 2.54
N TRP A 79 1.38 14.50 2.78
CA TRP A 79 2.23 13.53 3.47
C TRP A 79 1.67 13.14 4.83
N VAL A 80 1.24 14.14 5.60
CA VAL A 80 0.89 13.95 7.00
C VAL A 80 -0.35 13.09 7.22
N ILE A 81 -1.35 13.21 6.34
CA ILE A 81 -2.57 12.40 6.40
C ILE A 81 -2.21 10.93 6.16
N ARG A 82 -1.47 10.66 5.08
CA ARG A 82 -1.08 9.30 4.69
C ARG A 82 -0.15 8.64 5.69
N VAL A 83 0.82 9.37 6.23
CA VAL A 83 1.72 8.84 7.25
C VAL A 83 0.99 8.58 8.55
N GLN A 84 0.07 9.46 8.97
CA GLN A 84 -0.72 9.25 10.19
C GLN A 84 -1.66 8.03 10.08
N GLU A 85 -2.34 7.88 8.94
CA GLU A 85 -3.18 6.71 8.66
C GLU A 85 -2.34 5.41 8.71
N GLU A 86 -1.18 5.41 8.05
CA GLU A 86 -0.32 4.23 7.98
C GLU A 86 0.29 3.88 9.36
N ILE A 87 0.75 4.88 10.12
CA ILE A 87 1.21 4.68 11.50
C ILE A 87 0.09 4.09 12.35
N SER A 88 -1.13 4.65 12.27
CA SER A 88 -2.27 4.15 13.05
C SER A 88 -2.58 2.69 12.72
N ARG A 89 -2.54 2.33 11.43
CA ARG A 89 -2.74 0.97 10.95
C ARG A 89 -1.64 0.01 11.41
N LEU A 90 -0.38 0.44 11.33
CA LEU A 90 0.77 -0.35 11.74
C LEU A 90 0.80 -0.55 13.26
N SER A 91 0.53 0.48 14.04
CA SER A 91 0.41 0.39 15.51
C SER A 91 -0.65 -0.63 15.90
N LYS A 92 -1.84 -0.58 15.30
CA LYS A 92 -2.89 -1.56 15.55
C LYS A 92 -2.43 -3.00 15.27
N LYS A 93 -1.74 -3.23 14.16
CA LYS A 93 -1.20 -4.57 13.84
C LYS A 93 -0.16 -5.02 14.86
N VAL A 94 0.73 -4.12 15.28
CA VAL A 94 1.74 -4.42 16.31
C VAL A 94 1.07 -4.78 17.63
N ASP A 95 -0.04 -4.11 17.99
CA ASP A 95 -0.80 -4.41 19.20
C ASP A 95 -1.55 -5.76 19.12
N GLU A 96 -1.93 -6.21 17.92
CA GLU A 96 -2.62 -7.49 17.68
C GLU A 96 -1.65 -8.69 17.65
N MET A 97 -0.41 -8.50 17.20
CA MET A 97 0.60 -9.57 17.06
C MET A 97 0.86 -10.41 18.32
N PRO A 98 0.87 -9.89 19.56
CA PRO A 98 1.06 -10.69 20.76
C PRO A 98 0.01 -11.79 20.93
N ALA A 99 -1.25 -11.54 20.56
CA ALA A 99 -2.31 -12.52 20.63
C ALA A 99 -2.08 -13.65 19.61
N GLU A 100 -1.75 -13.31 18.37
CA GLU A 100 -1.41 -14.28 17.32
C GLU A 100 -0.21 -15.15 17.72
N ILE A 101 0.83 -14.55 18.31
CA ILE A 101 2.01 -15.26 18.81
C ILE A 101 1.63 -16.21 19.96
N ALA A 102 0.77 -15.79 20.88
CA ALA A 102 0.32 -16.63 21.98
C ALA A 102 -0.47 -17.86 21.48
N GLU A 103 -1.36 -17.66 20.50
CA GLU A 103 -2.09 -18.75 19.86
C GLU A 103 -1.15 -19.73 19.14
N LEU A 104 -0.20 -19.24 18.34
CA LEU A 104 0.76 -20.09 17.65
C LEU A 104 1.63 -20.90 18.64
N LYS A 105 2.03 -20.28 19.76
CA LYS A 105 2.76 -20.97 20.83
C LYS A 105 1.93 -22.06 21.51
N ALA A 106 0.63 -21.83 21.69
CA ALA A 106 -0.27 -22.85 22.25
C ALA A 106 -0.45 -24.06 21.31
N HIS A 107 -0.39 -23.85 20.00
CA HIS A 107 -0.57 -24.90 18.99
C HIS A 107 0.74 -25.53 18.51
N SER A 108 1.90 -25.05 18.94
CA SER A 108 3.21 -25.65 18.63
C SER A 108 3.72 -26.47 19.82
N PRO A 109 3.49 -27.80 19.88
CA PRO A 109 3.94 -28.65 20.99
C PRO A 109 5.47 -28.89 21.02
N ILE A 110 6.26 -28.20 20.20
CA ILE A 110 7.63 -28.62 19.85
C ILE A 110 8.66 -28.35 20.97
N SER A 111 8.34 -27.59 22.03
CA SER A 111 9.33 -27.34 23.10
C SER A 111 9.11 -28.10 24.41
N VAL A 112 7.96 -28.74 24.64
CA VAL A 112 7.68 -29.36 25.97
C VAL A 112 8.01 -30.87 26.00
N CYS A 113 7.93 -31.58 24.87
CA CYS A 113 8.28 -33.01 24.84
C CYS A 113 9.78 -33.30 24.75
N LEU A 114 10.61 -32.42 24.18
CA LEU A 114 12.05 -32.72 24.01
C LEU A 114 12.88 -32.62 25.30
N VAL A 115 12.35 -32.00 26.35
CA VAL A 115 13.08 -31.88 27.65
C VAL A 115 12.76 -33.07 28.58
N PHE A 116 11.66 -33.79 28.36
CA PHE A 116 11.25 -34.93 29.19
C PHE A 116 11.59 -36.32 28.62
N SER A 117 12.25 -36.40 27.46
CA SER A 117 12.69 -37.68 26.86
C SER A 117 14.20 -37.95 26.98
N LEU A 118 14.95 -37.11 27.70
CA LEU A 118 16.41 -37.23 27.91
C LEU A 118 16.82 -37.23 29.40
N LEU A 119 15.86 -37.35 30.32
CA LEU A 119 16.07 -37.64 31.76
C LEU A 119 15.39 -38.98 32.09
#